data_AF-A0A822ITM4-F1
#
_entry.id   AF-A0A822ITM4-F1
#
_cell.length_a   1.000
_cell.length_b   1.000
_cell.length_c   1.000
_cell.angle_alpha   90.00
_cell.angle_beta   90.00
_cell.angle_gamma   90.00
#
_symmetry.space_group_name_H-M   'P 1'
#
loop_
_entity.id
_entity.type
_entity.pdbx_description
1 polymer ?
#
loop_
_entity_poly.entity_id
_entity_poly.type
_entity_poly.pdbx_seq_one_letter_code
_entity_poly.pdbx_strand_id
1 'polypeptide(L)'
;MKLKWIWLIIALELFITLLFILHLSNLLDLKTGVTVGVIEMAVAILAWWLNEQSEGRRIEREEKSRQKENEKEKMQLCKIIISEVKINQSRIKPLYDSANKILFMSWYDWANVGLQQHNRDEKYRLPNRLKFDKDIYSSLSDKLGTLDDDCRNKLVNYYSEFEYIEEEYKRLDINGGSYLYLVYPLLRDYDKSISKSKWDEIDSFLIKTKKEYNLGEELVNDLNAFACILNQR
;
A
#
# COMPACT_ATOMS: atom_id res chain seq x y z
N MET A 1 33.70 12.19 -2.66
CA MET A 1 34.51 13.42 -2.56
C MET A 1 35.94 13.29 -3.09
N LYS A 2 36.67 12.19 -2.84
CA LYS A 2 38.09 12.07 -3.20
C LYS A 2 38.38 12.08 -4.72
N LEU A 3 37.50 11.54 -5.56
CA LEU A 3 37.70 11.47 -7.01
C LEU A 3 37.74 12.85 -7.70
N LYS A 4 36.95 13.83 -7.24
CA LYS A 4 36.86 15.17 -7.86
C LYS A 4 38.17 15.95 -7.75
N TRP A 5 38.91 15.75 -6.66
CA TRP A 5 40.21 16.39 -6.43
C TRP A 5 41.31 15.80 -7.30
N ILE A 6 41.25 14.50 -7.59
CA ILE A 6 42.21 13.82 -8.47
C ILE A 6 42.08 14.37 -9.90
N TRP A 7 40.84 14.49 -10.41
CA TRP A 7 40.60 15.08 -11.74
C TRP A 7 41.00 16.55 -11.83
N LEU A 8 40.83 17.33 -10.74
CA LEU A 8 41.27 18.72 -10.69
C LEU A 8 42.80 18.82 -10.79
N ILE A 9 43.54 17.96 -10.08
CA ILE A 9 45.01 17.93 -10.11
C ILE A 9 45.50 17.55 -11.50
N ILE A 10 44.92 16.52 -12.12
CA ILE A 10 45.28 16.10 -13.49
C ILE A 10 45.00 17.22 -14.49
N ALA A 11 43.86 17.90 -14.38
CA ALA A 11 43.54 19.03 -15.26
C ALA A 11 44.51 20.21 -15.07
N LEU A 12 44.93 20.48 -13.82
CA LEU A 12 45.89 21.54 -13.52
C LEU A 12 47.28 21.22 -14.09
N GLU A 13 47.75 19.98 -13.95
CA GLU A 13 49.03 19.53 -14.50
C GLU A 13 49.04 19.59 -16.03
N LEU A 14 47.95 19.15 -16.69
CA LEU A 14 47.78 19.26 -18.14
C LEU A 14 47.77 20.72 -18.60
N PHE A 15 47.11 21.61 -17.85
CA PHE A 15 47.07 23.03 -18.19
C PHE A 15 48.44 23.69 -18.07
N ILE A 16 49.20 23.38 -17.01
CA ILE A 16 50.56 23.89 -16.80
C ILE A 16 51.50 23.38 -17.91
N THR A 17 51.42 22.09 -18.25
CA THR A 17 52.21 21.54 -19.37
C THR A 17 51.83 22.18 -20.70
N LEU A 18 50.55 22.45 -20.95
CA LEU A 18 50.10 23.15 -22.16
C LEU A 18 50.67 24.57 -22.24
N LEU A 19 50.62 25.33 -21.14
CA LEU A 19 51.21 26.67 -21.05
C LEU A 19 52.72 26.64 -21.28
N PHE A 20 53.41 25.64 -20.73
CA PHE A 20 54.85 25.47 -20.90
C PHE A 20 55.20 25.16 -22.35
N ILE A 21 54.44 24.28 -23.02
CA ILE A 21 54.60 23.98 -24.45
C ILE A 21 54.36 25.22 -25.30
N LEU A 22 53.31 26.01 -25.03
CA LEU A 22 53.03 27.28 -25.71
C LEU A 22 54.17 28.29 -25.55
N HIS A 23 54.71 28.42 -24.34
CA HIS A 23 55.83 29.31 -24.05
C HIS A 23 57.12 28.86 -24.78
N LEU A 24 57.41 27.56 -24.77
CA LEU A 24 58.55 26.98 -25.49
C LEU A 24 58.39 27.12 -27.02
N SER A 25 57.17 26.99 -27.53
CA SER A 25 56.84 27.12 -28.95
C SER A 25 57.09 28.55 -29.45
N ASN A 26 56.73 29.56 -28.64
CA ASN A 26 57.04 30.97 -28.91
C ASN A 26 58.54 31.27 -28.85
N LEU A 27 59.28 30.60 -27.95
CA LEU A 27 60.73 30.73 -27.84
C LEU A 27 61.49 30.06 -29.00
N LEU A 28 60.93 29.01 -29.59
CA LEU A 28 61.56 28.19 -30.63
C LEU A 28 61.11 28.55 -32.06
N ASP A 29 60.30 29.60 -32.21
CA ASP A 29 59.74 30.06 -33.50
C ASP A 29 59.05 28.91 -34.29
N LEU A 30 58.47 27.96 -33.54
CA LEU A 30 57.75 26.82 -34.09
C LEU A 30 56.45 27.32 -34.73
N LYS A 31 56.32 27.09 -36.04
CA LYS A 31 55.20 27.52 -36.88
C LYS A 31 53.86 27.44 -36.16
N THR A 32 53.10 28.52 -36.25
CA THR A 32 51.71 28.74 -35.80
C THR A 32 50.76 27.55 -35.97
N GLY A 33 51.00 26.64 -36.91
CA GLY A 33 50.20 25.42 -37.08
C GLY A 33 50.24 24.43 -35.91
N VAL A 34 51.36 24.28 -35.20
CA VAL A 34 51.47 23.33 -34.07
C VAL A 34 50.73 23.87 -32.85
N THR A 35 50.87 25.16 -32.56
CA THR A 35 50.15 25.82 -31.46
C THR A 35 48.64 25.85 -31.71
N VAL A 36 48.20 26.09 -32.95
CA VAL A 36 46.78 26.02 -33.32
C VAL A 36 46.22 24.60 -33.12
N GLY A 37 46.93 23.56 -33.56
CA GLY A 37 46.47 22.16 -33.38
C GLY A 37 46.35 21.74 -31.91
N VAL A 38 47.28 22.19 -31.04
CA VAL A 38 47.21 21.92 -29.60
C VAL A 38 46.03 22.64 -28.95
N ILE A 39 45.73 23.87 -29.36
CA ILE A 39 44.57 24.62 -28.85
C ILE A 39 43.26 23.96 -29.31
N GLU A 40 43.14 23.58 -30.58
CA GLU A 40 41.95 22.88 -31.10
C GLU A 40 41.71 21.55 -30.35
N MET A 41 42.77 20.78 -30.09
CA MET A 41 42.67 19.54 -29.32
C MET A 41 42.23 19.80 -27.86
N ALA A 42 42.77 20.82 -27.21
CA ALA A 42 42.36 21.20 -25.85
C ALA A 42 40.90 21.65 -25.78
N VAL A 43 40.43 22.43 -26.77
CA VAL A 43 39.02 22.85 -26.89
C VAL A 43 38.11 21.66 -27.11
N ALA A 44 38.49 20.71 -27.97
CA ALA A 44 37.72 19.49 -28.20
C ALA A 44 37.59 18.62 -26.94
N ILE A 45 38.67 18.46 -26.17
CA ILE A 45 38.67 17.72 -24.90
C ILE A 45 37.77 18.42 -23.87
N LEU A 46 37.86 19.75 -23.75
CA LEU A 46 37.00 20.53 -22.86
C LEU A 46 35.52 20.43 -23.27
N ALA A 47 35.21 20.53 -24.56
CA ALA A 47 33.86 20.40 -25.08
C ALA A 47 33.28 18.99 -24.81
N TRP A 48 34.08 17.94 -25.03
CA TRP A 48 33.70 16.57 -24.72
C TRP A 48 33.43 16.37 -23.23
N TRP A 49 34.32 16.85 -22.35
CA TRP A 49 34.17 16.72 -20.90
C TRP A 49 32.94 17.48 -20.37
N LEU A 50 32.69 18.69 -20.88
CA LEU A 50 31.49 19.47 -20.52
C LEU A 50 30.21 18.76 -20.97
N ASN A 51 30.23 18.14 -22.15
CA ASN A 51 29.10 17.37 -22.67
C ASN A 51 28.83 16.11 -21.84
N GLU A 52 29.86 15.38 -21.46
CA GLU A 52 29.75 14.19 -20.60
C GLU A 52 29.20 14.55 -19.21
N GLN A 53 29.63 15.68 -18.63
CA GLN A 53 29.04 16.19 -17.40
C GLN A 53 27.58 16.64 -17.55
N SER A 54 27.20 17.24 -18.68
CA SER A 54 25.79 17.60 -18.91
C SER A 54 24.91 16.37 -19.07
N GLU A 55 25.38 15.35 -19.78
CA GLU A 55 24.62 14.11 -19.99
C GLU A 55 24.47 13.33 -18.68
N GLY A 56 25.54 13.22 -17.87
CA GLY A 56 25.47 12.63 -16.54
C GLY A 56 24.47 13.35 -15.62
N ARG A 57 24.47 14.69 -15.64
CA ARG A 57 23.46 15.49 -14.90
C ARG A 57 22.05 15.30 -15.47
N ARG A 58 21.89 15.09 -16.78
CA ARG A 58 20.59 14.84 -17.42
C ARG A 58 20.03 13.51 -16.96
N ILE A 59 20.83 12.44 -17.05
CA ILE A 59 20.47 11.09 -16.60
C ILE A 59 20.08 11.11 -15.12
N GLU A 60 20.88 11.74 -14.26
CA GLU A 60 20.57 11.82 -12.82
C GLU A 60 19.25 12.57 -12.54
N ARG A 61 18.94 13.62 -13.31
CA ARG A 61 17.66 14.35 -13.19
C ARG A 61 16.49 13.52 -13.69
N GLU A 62 16.64 12.83 -14.81
CA GLU A 62 15.61 11.95 -15.37
C GLU A 62 15.31 10.80 -14.41
N GLU A 63 16.35 10.20 -13.82
CA GLU A 63 16.22 9.11 -12.84
C GLU A 63 15.53 9.60 -11.57
N LYS A 64 15.91 10.78 -11.05
CA LYS A 64 15.21 11.44 -9.92
C LYS A 64 13.75 11.77 -10.26
N SER A 65 13.47 12.19 -11.50
CA SER A 65 12.10 12.49 -11.94
C SER A 65 11.25 11.21 -11.98
N ARG A 66 11.78 10.13 -12.54
CA ARG A 66 11.12 8.82 -12.59
C ARG A 66 10.88 8.25 -11.19
N GLN A 67 11.86 8.40 -10.28
CA GLN A 67 11.69 8.00 -8.87
C GLN A 67 10.51 8.74 -8.21
N LYS A 68 10.44 10.06 -8.35
CA LYS A 68 9.33 10.88 -7.82
C LYS A 68 7.97 10.51 -8.42
N GLU A 69 7.94 10.18 -9.71
CA GLU A 69 6.72 9.77 -10.39
C GLU A 69 6.23 8.42 -9.87
N ASN A 70 7.13 7.45 -9.70
CA ASN A 70 6.83 6.16 -9.07
C ASN A 70 6.33 6.30 -7.62
N GLU A 71 6.93 7.19 -6.82
CA GLU A 71 6.49 7.44 -5.45
C GLU A 71 5.09 8.08 -5.41
N LYS A 72 4.79 8.99 -6.33
CA LYS A 72 3.44 9.56 -6.48
C LYS A 72 2.41 8.50 -6.86
N GLU A 73 2.75 7.60 -7.78
CA GLU A 73 1.86 6.51 -8.19
C GLU A 73 1.58 5.56 -7.01
N LYS A 74 2.61 5.15 -6.26
CA LYS A 74 2.46 4.34 -5.05
C LYS A 74 1.58 5.01 -4.01
N MET A 75 1.79 6.30 -3.77
CA MET A 75 0.96 7.08 -2.85
C MET A 75 -0.51 7.13 -3.29
N GLN A 76 -0.77 7.34 -4.58
CA GLN A 76 -2.14 7.32 -5.12
C GLN A 76 -2.79 5.95 -4.96
N LEU A 77 -2.06 4.88 -5.27
CA LEU A 77 -2.51 3.51 -5.09
C LEU A 77 -2.89 3.24 -3.62
N CYS A 78 -2.03 3.60 -2.66
CA CYS A 78 -2.34 3.44 -1.23
C CYS A 78 -3.61 4.19 -0.84
N LYS A 79 -3.79 5.45 -1.27
CA LYS A 79 -5.00 6.23 -0.96
C LYS A 79 -6.27 5.56 -1.48
N ILE A 80 -6.22 5.05 -2.70
CA ILE A 80 -7.33 4.38 -3.35
C ILE A 80 -7.68 3.09 -2.59
N ILE A 81 -6.68 2.25 -2.28
CA ILE A 81 -6.88 1.01 -1.52
C ILE A 81 -7.40 1.31 -0.11
N ILE A 82 -6.81 2.27 0.62
CA ILE A 82 -7.28 2.67 1.95
C ILE A 82 -8.75 3.09 1.90
N SER A 83 -9.15 3.84 0.88
CA SER A 83 -10.55 4.24 0.70
C SER A 83 -11.47 3.04 0.53
N GLU A 84 -11.11 2.08 -0.32
CA GLU A 84 -11.92 0.86 -0.52
C GLU A 84 -12.00 0.02 0.76
N VAL A 85 -10.86 -0.24 1.41
CA VAL A 85 -10.82 -1.02 2.66
C VAL A 85 -11.68 -0.35 3.72
N LYS A 86 -11.62 0.99 3.88
CA LYS A 86 -12.50 1.71 4.82
C LYS A 86 -13.98 1.58 4.48
N ILE A 87 -14.34 1.62 3.20
CA ILE A 87 -15.72 1.39 2.75
C ILE A 87 -16.16 -0.02 3.13
N ASN A 88 -15.37 -1.04 2.82
CA ASN A 88 -15.70 -2.43 3.16
C ASN A 88 -15.75 -2.67 4.67
N GLN A 89 -14.84 -2.08 5.44
CA GLN A 89 -14.88 -2.06 6.90
C GLN A 89 -16.18 -1.45 7.43
N SER A 90 -16.62 -0.32 6.88
CA SER A 90 -17.91 0.28 7.27
C SER A 90 -19.11 -0.62 6.99
N ARG A 91 -19.03 -1.44 5.92
CA ARG A 91 -20.10 -2.38 5.53
C ARG A 91 -20.13 -3.64 6.40
N ILE A 92 -18.97 -4.16 6.82
CA ILE A 92 -18.89 -5.33 7.72
C ILE A 92 -19.11 -4.96 9.19
N LYS A 93 -18.88 -3.70 9.57
CA LYS A 93 -18.97 -3.21 10.95
C LYS A 93 -20.28 -3.59 11.68
N PRO A 94 -21.48 -3.50 11.07
CA PRO A 94 -22.70 -3.88 11.79
C PRO A 94 -22.77 -5.39 12.11
N LEU A 95 -22.21 -6.22 11.24
CA LEU A 95 -22.09 -7.67 11.47
C LEU A 95 -21.05 -7.94 12.57
N TYR A 96 -19.91 -7.26 12.54
CA TYR A 96 -18.89 -7.30 13.59
C TYR A 96 -19.44 -6.88 14.97
N ASP A 97 -20.15 -5.74 15.03
CA ASP A 97 -20.73 -5.23 16.26
C ASP A 97 -21.76 -6.22 16.84
N SER A 98 -22.51 -6.89 15.95
CA SER A 98 -23.45 -7.95 16.33
C SER A 98 -22.72 -9.20 16.82
N ALA A 99 -21.67 -9.65 16.12
CA ALA A 99 -20.83 -10.77 16.53
C ALA A 99 -20.22 -10.55 17.92
N ASN A 100 -19.69 -9.35 18.19
CA ASN A 100 -19.15 -9.00 19.50
C ASN A 100 -20.22 -9.00 20.60
N LYS A 101 -21.43 -8.52 20.30
CA LYS A 101 -22.53 -8.62 21.27
C LYS A 101 -22.93 -10.08 21.48
N ILE A 102 -22.97 -10.90 20.44
CA ILE A 102 -23.42 -12.29 20.56
C ILE A 102 -22.39 -13.14 21.32
N LEU A 103 -21.12 -13.07 20.93
CA LEU A 103 -20.04 -13.90 21.48
C LEU A 103 -19.65 -13.54 22.92
N PHE A 104 -19.88 -12.29 23.36
CA PHE A 104 -19.37 -11.80 24.64
C PHE A 104 -20.45 -11.27 25.61
N MET A 105 -21.73 -11.40 25.28
CA MET A 105 -22.79 -11.00 26.19
C MET A 105 -22.99 -12.04 27.29
N SER A 106 -23.12 -11.57 28.54
CA SER A 106 -23.31 -12.45 29.69
C SER A 106 -24.71 -13.08 29.66
N TRP A 107 -24.86 -14.26 30.27
CA TRP A 107 -26.17 -14.91 30.41
C TRP A 107 -27.25 -13.98 31.02
N TYR A 108 -26.85 -13.12 31.97
CA TYR A 108 -27.76 -12.17 32.62
C TYR A 108 -28.25 -11.08 31.66
N ASP A 109 -27.34 -10.54 30.85
CA ASP A 109 -27.68 -9.55 29.82
C ASP A 109 -28.58 -10.18 28.73
N TRP A 110 -28.36 -11.45 28.40
CA TRP A 110 -29.22 -12.22 27.50
C TRP A 110 -30.64 -12.37 28.03
N ALA A 111 -30.80 -12.78 29.30
CA ALA A 111 -32.10 -12.96 29.92
C ALA A 111 -32.91 -11.65 29.89
N ASN A 112 -32.24 -10.51 30.14
CA ASN A 112 -32.86 -9.19 30.06
C ASN A 112 -33.26 -8.78 28.64
N VAL A 113 -32.41 -9.03 27.63
CA VAL A 113 -32.74 -8.72 26.22
C VAL A 113 -33.86 -9.64 25.69
N GLY A 114 -33.86 -10.92 26.08
CA GLY A 114 -34.90 -11.88 25.71
C GLY A 114 -36.27 -11.57 26.32
N LEU A 115 -36.31 -10.98 27.53
CA LEU A 115 -37.55 -10.52 28.18
C LEU A 115 -38.11 -9.22 27.56
N GLN A 116 -37.27 -8.41 26.91
CA GLN A 116 -37.68 -7.21 26.16
C GLN A 116 -38.27 -7.53 24.76
N GLN A 117 -38.78 -8.75 24.58
CA GLN A 117 -39.19 -9.45 23.34
C GLN A 117 -40.13 -8.71 22.36
N HIS A 118 -40.50 -7.45 22.61
CA HIS A 118 -41.41 -6.69 21.79
C HIS A 118 -40.81 -5.47 21.08
N ASN A 119 -39.59 -5.05 21.39
CA ASN A 119 -38.99 -3.96 20.63
C ASN A 119 -38.17 -4.51 19.46
N ARG A 120 -38.66 -4.20 18.26
CA ARG A 120 -37.92 -4.25 16.98
C ARG A 120 -36.77 -3.23 16.98
N ASP A 121 -35.97 -3.18 18.04
CA ASP A 121 -34.88 -2.23 18.13
C ASP A 121 -33.87 -2.57 17.03
N GLU A 122 -33.69 -1.62 16.10
CA GLU A 122 -32.72 -1.70 15.01
C GLU A 122 -31.31 -2.02 15.51
N LYS A 123 -31.03 -1.71 16.79
CA LYS A 123 -29.81 -2.02 17.53
C LYS A 123 -29.40 -3.49 17.48
N TYR A 124 -30.35 -4.39 17.25
CA TYR A 124 -30.16 -5.84 17.28
C TYR A 124 -30.40 -6.53 15.94
N ARG A 125 -30.52 -5.76 14.85
CA ARG A 125 -30.67 -6.32 13.51
C ARG A 125 -29.33 -6.55 12.84
N LEU A 126 -29.23 -7.71 12.19
CA LEU A 126 -28.17 -7.96 11.24
C LEU A 126 -28.44 -7.21 9.93
N PRO A 127 -27.41 -6.96 9.11
CA PRO A 127 -27.59 -6.34 7.80
C PRO A 127 -28.60 -7.11 6.93
N ASN A 128 -29.53 -6.41 6.26
CA ASN A 128 -30.41 -7.08 5.30
C ASN A 128 -29.64 -7.69 4.13
N ARG A 129 -28.48 -7.11 3.80
CA ARG A 129 -27.59 -7.57 2.75
C ARG A 129 -26.16 -7.19 3.14
N LEU A 130 -25.23 -8.11 2.94
CA LEU A 130 -23.80 -7.85 2.96
C LEU A 130 -23.31 -7.88 1.51
N LYS A 131 -22.64 -6.82 1.06
CA LYS A 131 -22.03 -6.74 -0.26
C LYS A 131 -20.76 -5.91 -0.19
N PHE A 132 -19.65 -6.49 -0.59
CA PHE A 132 -18.36 -5.79 -0.58
C PHE A 132 -18.02 -5.22 -1.96
N ASP A 133 -17.25 -4.14 -1.94
CA ASP A 133 -16.65 -3.57 -3.13
C ASP A 133 -15.41 -4.37 -3.50
N LYS A 134 -15.32 -4.74 -4.78
CA LYS A 134 -14.19 -5.49 -5.34
C LYS A 134 -13.62 -4.80 -6.59
N ASP A 135 -14.28 -3.74 -7.06
CA ASP A 135 -14.01 -3.14 -8.37
C ASP A 135 -12.61 -2.53 -8.41
N ILE A 136 -12.16 -1.92 -7.31
CA ILE A 136 -10.85 -1.26 -7.25
C ILE A 136 -9.75 -2.32 -7.19
N TYR A 137 -9.89 -3.36 -6.36
CA TYR A 137 -8.93 -4.47 -6.34
C TYR A 137 -8.74 -5.11 -7.72
N SER A 138 -9.84 -5.43 -8.42
CA SER A 138 -9.76 -6.01 -9.76
C SER A 138 -9.14 -5.06 -10.78
N SER A 139 -9.41 -3.75 -10.68
CA SER A 139 -8.85 -2.76 -11.61
C SER A 139 -7.37 -2.42 -11.36
N LEU A 140 -6.87 -2.68 -10.15
CA LEU A 140 -5.51 -2.32 -9.72
C LEU A 140 -4.61 -3.52 -9.49
N SER A 141 -5.06 -4.74 -9.79
CA SER A 141 -4.31 -6.00 -9.59
C SER A 141 -2.90 -5.93 -10.16
N ASP A 142 -2.76 -5.36 -11.35
CA ASP A 142 -1.49 -5.26 -12.08
C ASP A 142 -0.52 -4.26 -11.44
N LYS A 143 -1.04 -3.35 -10.61
CA LYS A 143 -0.28 -2.32 -9.90
C LYS A 143 0.03 -2.69 -8.45
N LEU A 144 -0.55 -3.78 -7.92
CA LEU A 144 -0.29 -4.24 -6.56
C LEU A 144 1.16 -4.67 -6.34
N GLY A 145 1.87 -5.07 -7.39
CA GLY A 145 3.31 -5.35 -7.33
C GLY A 145 4.17 -4.15 -6.92
N THR A 146 3.62 -2.94 -6.90
CA THR A 146 4.32 -1.73 -6.46
C THR A 146 4.27 -1.49 -4.95
N LEU A 147 3.39 -2.20 -4.23
CA LEU A 147 3.34 -2.23 -2.77
C LEU A 147 4.43 -3.13 -2.22
N ASP A 148 4.75 -2.97 -0.93
CA ASP A 148 5.57 -3.96 -0.24
C ASP A 148 4.88 -5.33 -0.16
N ASP A 149 5.67 -6.39 -0.02
CA ASP A 149 5.18 -7.76 -0.05
C ASP A 149 4.20 -8.07 1.10
N ASP A 150 4.36 -7.44 2.27
CA ASP A 150 3.52 -7.68 3.43
C ASP A 150 2.12 -7.07 3.23
N CYS A 151 2.06 -5.79 2.85
CA CYS A 151 0.84 -5.09 2.47
C CYS A 151 0.12 -5.83 1.35
N ARG A 152 0.85 -6.30 0.32
CA ARG A 152 0.25 -7.05 -0.78
C ARG A 152 -0.38 -8.36 -0.30
N ASN A 153 0.32 -9.13 0.53
CA ASN A 153 -0.20 -10.40 1.04
C ASN A 153 -1.42 -10.19 1.95
N LYS A 154 -1.38 -9.20 2.84
CA LYS A 154 -2.52 -8.82 3.69
C LYS A 154 -3.71 -8.38 2.84
N LEU A 155 -3.47 -7.62 1.79
CA LEU A 155 -4.52 -7.17 0.86
C LEU A 155 -5.17 -8.33 0.11
N VAL A 156 -4.37 -9.25 -0.44
CA VAL A 156 -4.88 -10.45 -1.14
C VAL A 156 -5.74 -11.28 -0.19
N ASN A 157 -5.23 -11.58 1.01
CA ASN A 157 -5.98 -12.32 2.02
C ASN A 157 -7.28 -11.58 2.40
N TYR A 158 -7.21 -10.26 2.60
CA TYR A 158 -8.36 -9.44 2.94
C TYR A 158 -9.50 -9.58 1.93
N TYR A 159 -9.21 -9.51 0.62
CA TYR A 159 -10.26 -9.64 -0.40
C TYR A 159 -10.79 -11.07 -0.56
N SER A 160 -9.93 -12.09 -0.45
CA SER A 160 -10.40 -13.49 -0.48
C SER A 160 -11.33 -13.80 0.71
N GLU A 161 -11.03 -13.24 1.87
CA GLU A 161 -11.80 -13.52 3.08
C GLU A 161 -13.14 -12.77 3.12
N PHE A 162 -13.20 -11.56 2.57
CA PHE A 162 -14.46 -10.82 2.43
C PHE A 162 -15.42 -11.48 1.43
N GLU A 163 -14.90 -12.11 0.38
CA GLU A 163 -15.71 -12.96 -0.51
C GLU A 163 -16.33 -14.14 0.23
N TYR A 164 -15.52 -14.87 1.00
CA TYR A 164 -16.00 -15.95 1.85
C TYR A 164 -17.08 -15.47 2.83
N ILE A 165 -16.88 -14.34 3.51
CA ILE A 165 -17.86 -13.79 4.45
C ILE A 165 -19.18 -13.43 3.74
N GLU A 166 -19.13 -12.84 2.54
CA GLU A 166 -20.33 -12.52 1.77
C GLU A 166 -21.11 -13.79 1.35
N GLU A 167 -20.40 -14.84 0.95
CA GLU A 167 -21.00 -16.12 0.55
C GLU A 167 -21.59 -16.87 1.74
N GLU A 168 -20.85 -16.97 2.85
CA GLU A 168 -21.33 -17.60 4.07
C GLU A 168 -22.52 -16.87 4.68
N TYR A 169 -22.52 -15.53 4.64
CA TYR A 169 -23.66 -14.74 5.11
C TYR A 169 -24.95 -15.10 4.36
N LYS A 170 -24.85 -15.33 3.04
CA LYS A 170 -25.97 -15.80 2.21
C LYS A 170 -26.33 -17.25 2.53
N ARG A 171 -25.34 -18.15 2.66
CA ARG A 171 -25.53 -19.58 2.93
C ARG A 171 -26.24 -19.83 4.26
N LEU A 172 -25.88 -19.06 5.30
CA LEU A 172 -26.46 -19.17 6.64
C LEU A 172 -27.87 -18.54 6.75
N ASP A 173 -28.32 -17.83 5.72
CA ASP A 173 -29.64 -17.18 5.59
C ASP A 173 -30.02 -16.30 6.80
N ILE A 174 -29.08 -15.44 7.22
CA ILE A 174 -29.25 -14.59 8.41
C ILE A 174 -29.71 -13.16 8.06
N ASN A 175 -30.30 -12.99 6.88
CA ASN A 175 -30.59 -11.71 6.24
C ASN A 175 -31.57 -10.83 7.05
N GLY A 176 -31.09 -9.74 7.65
CA GLY A 176 -31.98 -8.73 8.27
C GLY A 176 -32.68 -9.16 9.55
N GLY A 177 -32.46 -10.42 9.97
CA GLY A 177 -33.03 -10.99 11.17
C GLY A 177 -32.55 -10.23 12.40
N SER A 178 -33.41 -10.17 13.43
CA SER A 178 -32.87 -9.86 14.75
C SER A 178 -31.87 -10.96 15.09
N TYR A 179 -30.66 -10.62 15.51
CA TYR A 179 -29.71 -11.64 15.93
C TYR A 179 -30.23 -12.42 17.14
N LEU A 180 -31.28 -11.93 17.83
CA LEU A 180 -32.00 -12.73 18.82
C LEU A 180 -32.57 -14.03 18.23
N TYR A 181 -32.87 -14.11 16.93
CA TYR A 181 -33.27 -15.35 16.26
C TYR A 181 -32.10 -16.31 16.00
N LEU A 182 -30.87 -15.80 15.89
CA LEU A 182 -29.66 -16.63 15.96
C LEU A 182 -29.44 -17.17 17.37
N VAL A 183 -30.00 -16.57 18.41
CA VAL A 183 -29.69 -16.97 19.80
C VAL A 183 -30.91 -17.60 20.49
N TYR A 184 -32.11 -17.42 19.96
CA TYR A 184 -33.36 -17.99 20.49
C TYR A 184 -33.30 -19.51 20.72
N PRO A 185 -32.62 -20.30 19.86
CA PRO A 185 -32.48 -21.74 20.08
C PRO A 185 -31.55 -22.10 21.26
N LEU A 186 -30.71 -21.18 21.75
CA LEU A 186 -29.91 -21.33 22.98
C LEU A 186 -30.75 -21.09 24.25
N LEU A 187 -31.80 -20.27 24.17
CA LEU A 187 -32.60 -19.87 25.33
C LEU A 187 -33.73 -20.83 25.68
N ARG A 188 -34.23 -21.62 24.73
CA ARG A 188 -35.49 -22.36 24.92
C ARG A 188 -35.32 -23.77 25.50
N ASP A 189 -34.10 -24.26 25.66
CA ASP A 189 -33.80 -25.69 25.69
C ASP A 189 -34.34 -26.39 24.42
N TYR A 190 -33.43 -27.04 23.69
CA TYR A 190 -33.81 -28.27 22.97
C TYR A 190 -34.78 -28.15 21.76
N ASP A 191 -34.55 -27.25 20.80
CA ASP A 191 -34.98 -27.61 19.43
C ASP A 191 -33.95 -28.60 18.85
N LYS A 192 -34.21 -29.91 19.00
CA LYS A 192 -33.43 -31.01 18.38
C LYS A 192 -33.32 -30.87 16.86
N SER A 193 -34.11 -30.01 16.23
CA SER A 193 -34.11 -29.83 14.78
C SER A 193 -32.93 -29.00 14.25
N ILE A 194 -32.33 -28.12 15.06
CA ILE A 194 -31.10 -27.42 14.70
C ILE A 194 -29.93 -28.26 15.23
N SER A 195 -29.30 -29.01 14.34
CA SER A 195 -28.13 -29.83 14.70
C SER A 195 -27.05 -28.95 15.34
N LYS A 196 -26.36 -29.48 16.35
CA LYS A 196 -25.17 -28.88 16.96
C LYS A 196 -24.19 -28.33 15.91
N SER A 197 -24.09 -28.99 14.75
CA SER A 197 -23.23 -28.57 13.64
C SER A 197 -23.58 -27.18 13.09
N LYS A 198 -24.86 -26.81 13.00
CA LYS A 198 -25.26 -25.51 12.44
C LYS A 198 -24.84 -24.35 13.36
N TRP A 199 -24.79 -24.58 14.67
CA TRP A 199 -24.30 -23.59 15.64
C TRP A 199 -22.80 -23.45 15.60
N ASP A 200 -22.08 -24.57 15.57
CA ASP A 200 -20.62 -24.56 15.43
C ASP A 200 -20.20 -23.80 14.15
N GLU A 201 -20.98 -23.92 13.08
CA GLU A 201 -20.81 -23.14 11.84
C GLU A 201 -21.05 -21.63 12.03
N ILE A 202 -22.12 -21.23 12.73
CA ILE A 202 -22.44 -19.82 13.00
C ILE A 202 -21.40 -19.18 13.92
N ASP A 203 -20.99 -19.85 14.98
CA ASP A 203 -19.95 -19.35 15.89
C ASP A 203 -18.61 -19.19 15.15
N SER A 204 -18.22 -20.19 14.35
CA SER A 204 -17.03 -20.13 13.51
C SER A 204 -17.09 -18.95 12.54
N PHE A 205 -18.24 -18.72 11.92
CA PHE A 205 -18.48 -17.59 11.03
C PHE A 205 -18.36 -16.24 11.75
N LEU A 206 -18.94 -16.09 12.95
CA LEU A 206 -18.87 -14.85 13.73
C LEU A 206 -17.44 -14.56 14.22
N ILE A 207 -16.71 -15.59 14.68
CA ILE A 207 -15.30 -15.48 15.08
C ILE A 207 -14.45 -15.05 13.88
N LYS A 208 -14.67 -15.67 12.71
CA LYS A 208 -13.94 -15.32 11.49
C LYS A 208 -14.24 -13.90 11.05
N THR A 209 -15.51 -13.49 11.02
CA THR A 209 -15.91 -12.10 10.73
C THR A 209 -15.18 -11.10 11.63
N LYS A 210 -15.07 -11.40 12.94
CA LYS A 210 -14.33 -10.56 13.88
C LYS A 210 -12.85 -10.41 13.52
N LYS A 211 -12.21 -11.53 13.18
CA LYS A 211 -10.80 -11.56 12.79
C LYS A 211 -10.56 -10.72 11.53
N GLU A 212 -11.42 -10.86 10.52
CA GLU A 212 -11.25 -10.15 9.24
C GLU A 212 -11.57 -8.66 9.32
N TYR A 213 -12.50 -8.27 10.20
CA TYR A 213 -12.69 -6.85 10.54
C TYR A 213 -11.38 -6.24 11.08
N ASN A 214 -10.79 -6.87 12.10
CA ASN A 214 -9.54 -6.39 12.71
C ASN A 214 -8.37 -6.37 11.71
N LEU A 215 -8.26 -7.38 10.84
CA LEU A 215 -7.21 -7.43 9.81
C LEU A 215 -7.30 -6.27 8.82
N GLY A 216 -8.51 -5.83 8.45
CA GLY A 216 -8.63 -4.66 7.60
C GLY A 216 -8.36 -3.33 8.33
N GLU A 217 -8.58 -3.23 9.64
CA GLU A 217 -8.10 -2.08 10.42
C GLU A 217 -6.56 -2.04 10.46
N GLU A 218 -5.91 -3.18 10.65
CA GLU A 218 -4.45 -3.31 10.59
C GLU A 218 -3.91 -2.91 9.20
N LEU A 219 -4.51 -3.44 8.13
CA LEU A 219 -4.13 -3.11 6.75
C LEU A 219 -4.23 -1.61 6.45
N VAL A 220 -5.28 -0.93 6.95
CA VAL A 220 -5.39 0.53 6.81
C VAL A 220 -4.24 1.24 7.51
N ASN A 221 -3.85 0.78 8.71
CA ASN A 221 -2.74 1.38 9.45
C ASN A 221 -1.40 1.17 8.72
N ASP A 222 -1.16 -0.03 8.20
CA ASP A 222 0.06 -0.36 7.46
C ASP A 222 0.18 0.46 6.17
N LEU A 223 -0.91 0.56 5.40
CA LEU A 223 -0.94 1.38 4.18
C LEU A 223 -0.74 2.87 4.49
N ASN A 224 -1.25 3.37 5.61
CA ASN A 224 -0.99 4.75 6.06
C ASN A 224 0.48 4.93 6.47
N ALA A 225 1.08 3.95 7.15
CA ALA A 225 2.49 3.99 7.53
C ALA A 225 3.40 3.97 6.30
N PHE A 226 3.11 3.09 5.34
CA PHE A 226 3.81 3.04 4.05
C PHE A 226 3.69 4.35 3.28
N ALA A 227 2.49 4.93 3.19
CA ALA A 227 2.28 6.25 2.59
C ALA A 227 3.06 7.36 3.33
N CYS A 228 3.14 7.32 4.66
CA CYS A 228 3.92 8.29 5.43
C CYS A 228 5.42 8.22 5.08
N ILE A 229 5.97 7.02 4.95
CA ILE A 229 7.36 6.80 4.54
C ILE A 229 7.63 7.40 3.15
N LEU A 230 6.69 7.24 2.21
CA LEU A 230 6.80 7.81 0.87
C LEU A 230 6.76 9.34 0.85
N ASN A 231 6.10 9.99 1.82
CA ASN A 231 6.07 11.46 1.92
C ASN A 231 7.35 12.07 2.54
N GLN A 232 8.18 11.26 3.20
CA GLN A 232 9.40 11.72 3.87
C GLN A 232 10.67 11.58 3.01
N ARG A 233 10.58 10.94 1.84
CA ARG A 233 11.68 10.72 0.88
C ARG A 233 11.59 11.71 -0.28
#